data_AF-A0A958ZT24-F1
#
_entry.id   AF-A0A958ZT24-F1
#
_cell.length_a   1.000
_cell.length_b   1.000
_cell.length_c   1.000
_cell.angle_alpha   90.00
_cell.angle_beta   90.00
_cell.angle_gamma   90.00
#
_symmetry.space_group_name_H-M   'P 1'
#
loop_
_entity.id
_entity.type
_entity.pdbx_description
1 polymer ?
#
loop_
_entity_poly.entity_id
_entity_poly.type
_entity_poly.pdbx_seq_one_letter_code
_entity_poly.pdbx_strand_id
1 'polypeptide(L)'
;MNKKMWSTFSKATKVSIIGFITTGMLGLFSMGALGYGLYYTVLPVLGDRIDELHGDATWPSLILAGMVWSIAFLMAGGIFAVLSKRKFPSFVLYLSYVVVLWLWALVVWYAIIDFRIVS
;
A
#
# COMPACT_ATOMS: atom_id res chain seq x y z
N MET A 1 3.68 15.54 -25.96
CA MET A 1 2.66 16.59 -26.16
C MET A 1 3.14 17.56 -27.23
N ASN A 2 2.36 17.78 -28.28
CA ASN A 2 2.75 18.65 -29.39
C ASN A 2 2.87 20.11 -28.91
N LYS A 3 3.97 20.83 -29.24
CA LYS A 3 4.20 22.23 -28.81
C LYS A 3 3.01 23.15 -29.14
N LYS A 4 2.30 22.85 -30.24
CA LYS A 4 1.09 23.56 -30.69
C LYS A 4 -0.12 23.39 -29.76
N MET A 5 -0.28 22.24 -29.10
CA MET A 5 -1.39 21.99 -28.16
C MET A 5 -1.14 22.64 -26.79
N TRP A 6 0.11 22.66 -26.34
CA TRP A 6 0.44 23.23 -25.04
C TRP A 6 0.27 24.75 -25.03
N SER A 7 0.51 25.46 -26.13
CA SER A 7 0.30 26.92 -26.18
C SER A 7 -1.18 27.32 -26.11
N THR A 8 -2.11 26.43 -26.49
CA THR A 8 -3.57 26.70 -26.49
C THR A 8 -4.19 26.68 -25.10
N PHE A 9 -3.61 25.96 -24.14
CA PHE A 9 -4.17 25.85 -22.79
C PHE A 9 -4.02 27.13 -21.97
N SER A 10 -5.04 27.43 -21.16
CA SER A 10 -4.98 28.50 -20.17
C SER A 10 -3.87 28.26 -19.14
N LYS A 11 -3.35 29.33 -18.51
CA LYS A 11 -2.34 29.20 -17.46
C LYS A 11 -2.80 28.29 -16.32
N ALA A 12 -4.07 28.39 -15.92
CA ALA A 12 -4.65 27.54 -14.88
C ALA A 12 -4.62 26.07 -15.27
N THR A 13 -5.02 25.73 -16.50
CA THR A 13 -4.99 24.35 -17.02
C THR A 13 -3.59 23.76 -17.03
N LYS A 14 -2.57 24.56 -17.38
CA LYS A 14 -1.16 24.11 -17.36
C LYS A 14 -0.69 23.79 -15.94
N VAL A 15 -1.01 24.66 -14.99
CA VAL A 15 -0.67 24.46 -13.57
C VAL A 15 -1.38 23.23 -13.02
N SER A 16 -2.66 23.03 -13.34
CA SER A 16 -3.41 21.84 -12.92
C SER A 16 -2.83 20.54 -13.50
N ILE A 17 -2.40 20.52 -14.76
CA ILE A 17 -1.75 19.34 -15.37
C ILE A 17 -0.42 19.02 -14.65
N ILE A 18 0.40 20.04 -14.37
CA ILE A 18 1.64 19.85 -13.62
C ILE A 18 1.33 19.34 -12.22
N GLY A 19 0.36 19.93 -11.53
CA GLY A 19 -0.09 19.51 -10.21
C GLY A 19 -0.58 18.06 -10.18
N PHE A 20 -1.36 17.64 -11.18
CA PHE A 20 -1.83 16.27 -11.32
C PHE A 20 -0.67 15.28 -11.49
N ILE A 21 0.30 15.60 -12.35
CA ILE A 21 1.47 14.74 -12.57
C ILE A 21 2.31 14.65 -11.29
N THR A 22 2.61 15.78 -10.65
CA THR A 22 3.47 15.78 -9.46
C THR A 22 2.81 15.06 -8.28
N THR A 23 1.54 15.33 -8.00
CA THR A 23 0.80 14.64 -6.93
C THR A 23 0.56 13.16 -7.25
N GLY A 24 0.30 12.82 -8.52
CA GLY A 24 0.21 11.42 -8.96
C GLY A 24 1.52 10.66 -8.75
N MET A 25 2.66 11.24 -9.14
CA MET A 25 3.97 10.65 -8.90
C MET A 25 4.26 10.53 -7.40
N LEU A 26 4.00 11.57 -6.61
CA LEU A 26 4.18 11.52 -5.15
C LEU A 26 3.31 10.46 -4.49
N GLY A 27 2.06 10.29 -4.93
CA GLY A 27 1.17 9.24 -4.45
C GLY A 27 1.68 7.83 -4.78
N LEU A 28 2.16 7.62 -6.01
CA LEU A 28 2.75 6.34 -6.42
C LEU A 28 4.02 6.01 -5.64
N PHE A 29 4.93 6.98 -5.47
CA PHE A 29 6.13 6.79 -4.65
C PHE A 29 5.78 6.55 -3.19
N SER A 30 4.78 7.25 -2.65
CA SER A 30 4.31 7.05 -1.28
C SER A 30 3.74 5.65 -1.06
N MET A 31 2.94 5.15 -2.01
CA MET A 31 2.36 3.80 -1.94
C MET A 31 3.42 2.71 -2.13
N GLY A 32 4.37 2.90 -3.05
CA GLY A 32 5.49 1.97 -3.22
C GLY A 32 6.40 1.92 -1.99
N ALA A 33 6.72 3.07 -1.39
CA ALA A 33 7.48 3.15 -0.15
C ALA A 33 6.72 2.50 1.03
N LEU A 34 5.40 2.69 1.11
CA LEU A 34 4.57 2.03 2.11
C LEU A 34 4.56 0.51 1.90
N GLY A 35 4.39 0.03 0.67
CA GLY A 35 4.49 -1.40 0.34
C GLY A 35 5.84 -1.97 0.77
N TYR A 36 6.94 -1.31 0.41
CA TYR A 36 8.28 -1.71 0.80
C TYR A 36 8.45 -1.75 2.32
N GLY A 37 7.97 -0.73 3.02
CA GLY A 37 7.97 -0.68 4.48
C GLY A 37 7.20 -1.84 5.11
N LEU A 38 6.05 -2.21 4.53
CA LEU A 38 5.28 -3.37 4.99
C LEU A 38 6.07 -4.66 4.85
N TYR A 39 6.88 -4.82 3.79
CA TYR A 39 7.73 -6.00 3.63
C TYR A 39 8.70 -6.16 4.80
N TYR A 40 9.35 -5.07 5.23
CA TYR A 40 10.24 -5.10 6.40
C TYR A 40 9.54 -5.55 7.68
N THR A 41 8.25 -5.25 7.85
CA THR A 41 7.51 -5.70 9.04
C THR A 41 7.28 -7.20 9.06
N VAL A 42 7.29 -7.87 7.90
CA VAL A 42 7.06 -9.31 7.75
C VAL A 42 8.33 -10.09 7.39
N LEU A 43 9.45 -9.40 7.21
CA LEU A 43 10.77 -9.95 6.93
C LEU A 43 11.20 -11.07 7.90
N PRO A 44 10.92 -10.99 9.22
CA PRO A 44 11.26 -12.11 10.12
C PRO A 44 10.59 -13.44 9.78
N VAL A 45 9.46 -13.41 9.05
CA VAL A 45 8.72 -14.62 8.64
C VAL A 45 9.02 -14.99 7.19
N LEU A 46 9.08 -14.01 6.28
CA LEU A 46 9.28 -14.26 4.86
C LEU A 46 10.76 -14.33 4.46
N GLY A 47 11.70 -13.87 5.29
CA GLY A 47 13.11 -13.79 4.91
C GLY A 47 13.37 -12.74 3.83
N ASP A 48 14.46 -12.88 3.08
CA ASP A 48 14.85 -11.92 2.02
C ASP A 48 14.23 -12.25 0.65
N ARG A 49 13.03 -12.83 0.67
CA ARG A 49 12.30 -13.25 -0.54
C ARG A 49 11.79 -12.10 -1.41
N ILE A 50 11.98 -10.85 -1.01
CA ILE A 50 11.68 -9.69 -1.86
C ILE A 50 12.57 -9.68 -3.10
N ASP A 51 13.78 -10.23 -3.00
CA ASP A 51 14.67 -10.39 -4.14
C ASP A 51 14.07 -11.34 -5.18
N GLU A 52 13.14 -12.24 -4.82
CA GLU A 52 12.42 -13.07 -5.80
C GLU A 52 11.60 -12.22 -6.80
N LEU A 53 11.24 -10.99 -6.43
CA LEU A 53 10.63 -10.00 -7.31
C LEU A 53 11.71 -9.22 -8.04
N HIS A 54 12.01 -9.63 -9.27
CA HIS A 54 13.04 -9.01 -10.10
C HIS A 54 12.43 -8.19 -11.24
N GLY A 55 13.12 -7.12 -11.64
CA GLY A 55 12.80 -6.36 -12.85
C GLY A 55 11.50 -5.55 -12.75
N ASP A 56 10.69 -5.60 -13.81
CA ASP A 56 9.52 -4.74 -13.95
C ASP A 56 8.37 -5.08 -12.98
N ALA A 57 8.40 -6.27 -12.38
CA ALA A 57 7.38 -6.76 -11.45
C ALA A 57 7.52 -6.18 -10.02
N THR A 58 8.70 -5.69 -9.63
CA THR A 58 8.97 -5.23 -8.26
C THR A 58 8.12 -4.01 -7.91
N TRP A 59 8.09 -2.99 -8.77
CA TRP A 59 7.40 -1.73 -8.47
C TRP A 59 5.86 -1.86 -8.42
N PRO A 60 5.19 -2.53 -9.38
CA PRO A 60 3.76 -2.75 -9.29
C PRO A 60 3.39 -3.65 -8.09
N SER A 61 4.24 -4.62 -7.73
CA SER A 61 4.05 -5.45 -6.54
C SER A 61 4.06 -4.60 -5.26
N LEU A 62 4.99 -3.65 -5.14
CA LEU A 62 5.06 -2.75 -3.99
C LEU A 62 3.81 -1.86 -3.88
N ILE A 63 3.37 -1.27 -5.00
CA ILE A 63 2.16 -0.44 -5.02
C ILE A 63 0.93 -1.30 -4.67
N LEU A 64 0.80 -2.48 -5.29
CA LEU A 64 -0.30 -3.39 -5.04
C LEU A 64 -0.35 -3.83 -3.57
N ALA A 65 0.81 -4.16 -2.99
CA ALA A 65 0.93 -4.50 -1.57
C ALA A 65 0.37 -3.37 -0.69
N GLY A 66 0.80 -2.12 -0.94
CA GLY A 66 0.31 -0.97 -0.18
C GLY A 66 -1.18 -0.71 -0.35
N MET A 67 -1.71 -0.86 -1.57
CA MET A 67 -3.13 -0.69 -1.85
C MET A 67 -4.00 -1.77 -1.19
N VAL A 68 -3.65 -3.04 -1.38
CA VAL A 68 -4.42 -4.19 -0.84
C VAL A 68 -4.31 -4.25 0.68
N TRP A 69 -3.21 -3.78 1.27
CA TRP A 69 -3.07 -3.70 2.71
C TRP A 69 -4.12 -2.80 3.37
N SER A 70 -4.64 -1.80 2.67
CA SER A 70 -5.70 -0.91 3.19
C SER A 70 -6.98 -1.66 3.61
N ILE A 71 -7.25 -2.84 3.04
CA ILE A 71 -8.39 -3.70 3.41
C ILE A 71 -8.28 -4.16 4.88
N ALA A 72 -7.07 -4.26 5.42
CA ALA A 72 -6.84 -4.63 6.81
C ALA A 72 -7.51 -3.67 7.80
N PHE A 73 -7.63 -2.37 7.47
CA PHE A 73 -8.27 -1.40 8.34
C PHE A 73 -9.77 -1.68 8.53
N LEU A 74 -10.44 -2.21 7.51
CA LEU A 74 -11.86 -2.62 7.61
C LEU A 74 -12.01 -3.82 8.54
N MET A 75 -11.15 -4.83 8.39
CA MET A 75 -11.15 -6.02 9.24
C MET A 75 -10.77 -5.69 10.68
N ALA A 76 -9.70 -4.93 10.86
CA ALA A 76 -9.20 -4.51 12.18
C ALA A 76 -10.23 -3.61 12.88
N GLY A 77 -10.87 -2.70 12.17
CA GLY A 77 -11.95 -1.86 12.68
C GLY A 77 -13.19 -2.67 13.10
N GLY A 78 -13.57 -3.67 12.30
CA GLY A 78 -14.66 -4.58 12.63
C GLY A 78 -14.39 -5.37 13.92
N ILE A 79 -13.19 -5.96 14.03
CA ILE A 79 -12.75 -6.69 15.23
C ILE A 79 -12.71 -5.75 16.44
N PHE A 80 -12.10 -4.57 16.31
CA PHE A 80 -12.03 -3.57 17.36
C PHE A 80 -13.42 -3.18 17.87
N ALA A 81 -14.38 -2.95 16.97
CA ALA A 81 -15.75 -2.61 17.34
C ALA A 81 -16.44 -3.75 18.11
N VAL A 82 -16.24 -5.00 17.71
CA VAL A 82 -16.80 -6.17 18.42
C VAL A 82 -16.19 -6.33 19.81
N LEU A 83 -14.86 -6.22 19.94
CA LEU A 83 -14.21 -6.35 21.24
C LEU A 83 -14.53 -5.16 22.16
N SER A 84 -14.64 -3.95 21.61
CA SER A 84 -15.02 -2.75 22.36
C SER A 84 -16.43 -2.90 22.96
N LYS A 85 -17.40 -3.42 22.19
CA LYS A 85 -18.75 -3.73 22.69
C LYS A 85 -18.75 -4.76 23.82
N ARG A 86 -17.78 -5.67 23.84
CA ARG A 86 -17.60 -6.68 24.90
C ARG A 86 -16.81 -6.16 26.11
N LYS A 87 -16.50 -4.86 26.16
CA LYS A 87 -15.77 -4.19 27.25
C LYS A 87 -14.38 -4.78 27.52
N PHE A 88 -13.68 -5.25 26.48
CA PHE A 88 -12.28 -5.62 26.61
C PHE A 88 -11.42 -4.39 26.98
N PRO A 89 -10.30 -4.59 27.69
CA PRO A 89 -9.40 -3.51 28.05
C PRO A 89 -8.74 -2.89 26.80
N SER A 90 -8.45 -1.60 26.85
CA SER A 90 -7.91 -0.83 25.72
C SER A 90 -6.64 -1.45 25.12
N PHE A 91 -5.78 -2.03 25.96
CA PHE A 91 -4.57 -2.73 25.51
C PHE A 91 -4.89 -3.88 24.53
N VAL A 92 -5.90 -4.70 24.85
CA VAL A 92 -6.31 -5.83 24.00
C VAL A 92 -6.92 -5.33 22.69
N LEU A 93 -7.66 -4.22 22.73
CA LEU A 93 -8.22 -3.60 21.52
C LEU A 93 -7.11 -3.16 20.56
N TYR A 94 -6.14 -2.37 21.04
CA TYR A 94 -5.03 -1.91 20.22
C TYR A 94 -4.13 -3.05 19.75
N LEU A 95 -3.84 -4.02 20.62
CA LEU A 95 -3.04 -5.19 20.25
C LEU A 95 -3.73 -6.00 19.14
N SER A 96 -5.03 -6.28 19.28
CA SER A 96 -5.79 -7.01 18.26
C SER A 96 -5.79 -6.27 16.92
N TYR A 97 -5.88 -4.93 16.96
CA TYR A 97 -5.85 -4.10 15.78
C TYR A 97 -4.51 -4.21 15.04
N VAL A 98 -3.40 -4.05 15.76
CA VAL A 98 -2.05 -4.16 15.21
C VAL A 98 -1.79 -5.56 14.67
N VAL A 99 -2.22 -6.60 15.38
CA VAL A 99 -2.05 -7.99 14.95
C VAL A 99 -2.80 -8.25 13.64
N VAL A 100 -4.03 -7.76 13.49
CA VAL A 100 -4.81 -7.92 12.24
C VAL A 100 -4.13 -7.21 11.08
N LEU A 101 -3.65 -5.98 11.29
CA LEU A 101 -2.90 -5.24 10.26
C LEU A 101 -1.63 -5.99 9.82
N TRP A 102 -0.90 -6.54 10.79
CA TRP A 102 0.34 -7.27 10.52
C TRP A 102 0.09 -8.62 9.82
N LEU A 103 -0.89 -9.39 10.30
CA LEU A 103 -1.28 -10.66 9.67
C LEU A 103 -1.74 -10.46 8.22
N TRP A 104 -2.49 -9.39 7.95
CA TRP A 104 -2.89 -9.10 6.58
C TRP A 104 -1.70 -8.69 5.70
N ALA A 105 -0.75 -7.89 6.22
CA ALA A 105 0.48 -7.58 5.49
C ALA A 105 1.23 -8.86 5.09
N LEU A 106 1.27 -9.84 5.99
CA LEU A 106 1.91 -11.14 5.76
C LEU A 106 1.18 -11.94 4.67
N VAL A 107 -0.16 -11.99 4.71
CA VAL A 107 -0.97 -12.64 3.67
C VAL A 107 -0.76 -11.98 2.31
N VAL A 108 -0.76 -10.64 2.25
CA VAL A 108 -0.58 -9.88 1.01
C VAL A 108 0.78 -10.17 0.40
N TRP A 109 1.86 -10.09 1.19
CA TRP A 109 3.21 -10.33 0.70
C TRP A 109 3.45 -11.78 0.31
N TYR A 110 2.93 -12.72 1.10
CA TYR A 110 2.96 -14.13 0.74
C TYR A 110 2.25 -14.38 -0.59
N ALA A 111 1.06 -13.81 -0.78
CA ALA A 111 0.30 -13.99 -2.02
C ALA A 111 1.00 -13.38 -3.25
N ILE A 112 1.58 -12.19 -3.12
CA ILE A 112 2.30 -11.52 -4.23
C ILE A 112 3.49 -12.35 -4.69
N ILE A 113 4.30 -12.85 -3.75
CA ILE A 113 5.51 -13.61 -4.05
C ILE A 113 5.16 -15.01 -4.57
N ASP A 114 4.25 -15.72 -3.90
CA ASP A 114 3.97 -17.13 -4.20
C ASP A 114 3.11 -17.32 -5.46
N PHE A 115 2.11 -16.47 -5.67
CA PHE A 115 1.24 -16.56 -6.85
C PHE A 115 1.76 -15.78 -8.06
N ARG A 116 2.91 -15.10 -7.96
CA ARG A 116 3.48 -14.24 -9.02
C ARG A 116 2.42 -13.33 -9.65
N ILE A 117 1.63 -12.66 -8.80
CA ILE A 117 0.45 -11.88 -9.21
C ILE A 117 0.84 -10.79 -10.23
N VAL A 118 2.07 -10.31 -10.16
CA VAL A 118 2.68 -9.39 -11.12
C VAL A 118 3.84 -10.14 -11.79
N SER A 119 3.66 -10.51 -13.06
CA SER A 119 4.66 -11.23 -13.88
C SER A 119 4.92 -10.49 -15.18
#